data_AF-A0A2D9X0Z9-F1
#
_entry.id   AF-A0A2D9X0Z9-F1
#
_cell.length_a   1.000
_cell.length_b   1.000
_cell.length_c   1.000
_cell.angle_alpha   90.00
_cell.angle_beta   90.00
_cell.angle_gamma   90.00
#
_symmetry.space_group_name_H-M   'P 1'
#
loop_
_entity.id
_entity.type
_entity.pdbx_description
1 polymer ?
#
loop_
_entity_poly.entity_id
_entity_poly.type
_entity_poly.pdbx_seq_one_letter_code
_entity_poly.pdbx_strand_id
1 'polypeptide(L)'
;MANEKKINAIADAEQAGLYYSSNTEEGFTREIKGETHSFFDSDGKPVKGKRDLKRIEEMRIPPAWTEVWICKEKNGHLQATGIDAKKRTQYIYHPIWTQLRSEAKFDKMSTFGRTLPKIRE
;
A
#
# COMPACT_ATOMS: atom_id res chain seq x y z
N MET A 1 19.52 -7.27 9.63
CA MET A 1 18.22 -7.96 9.57
C MET A 1 17.07 -7.09 9.04
N ALA A 2 16.72 -5.95 9.66
CA ALA A 2 15.62 -5.09 9.15
C ALA A 2 15.97 -4.40 7.81
N ASN A 3 17.21 -3.93 7.67
CA ASN A 3 17.70 -3.28 6.44
C ASN A 3 17.75 -4.25 5.25
N GLU A 4 18.22 -5.47 5.47
CA GLU A 4 18.29 -6.54 4.45
C GLU A 4 16.90 -6.97 3.97
N LYS A 5 15.93 -7.13 4.88
CA LYS A 5 14.54 -7.40 4.49
C LYS A 5 13.94 -6.28 3.64
N LYS A 6 14.27 -5.02 3.94
CA LYS A 6 13.83 -3.86 3.16
C LYS A 6 14.48 -3.86 1.77
N ILE A 7 15.78 -4.14 1.68
CA ILE A 7 16.50 -4.26 0.40
C ILE A 7 15.89 -5.34 -0.49
N ASN A 8 15.59 -6.52 0.07
CA ASN A 8 14.96 -7.60 -0.69
C ASN A 8 13.56 -7.21 -1.17
N ALA A 9 12.78 -6.52 -0.36
CA ALA A 9 11.45 -6.06 -0.74
C ALA A 9 11.48 -5.00 -1.86
N ILE A 10 12.50 -4.14 -1.88
CA ILE A 10 12.74 -3.19 -2.98
C ILE A 10 13.08 -3.95 -4.27
N ALA A 11 14.02 -4.89 -4.21
CA ALA A 11 14.41 -5.69 -5.36
C ALA A 11 13.23 -6.51 -5.94
N ASP A 12 12.42 -7.14 -5.07
CA ASP A 12 11.21 -7.87 -5.46
C ASP A 12 10.21 -6.95 -6.20
N ALA A 13 10.04 -5.71 -5.73
CA ALA A 13 9.15 -4.74 -6.36
C ALA A 13 9.70 -4.33 -7.75
N GLU A 14 10.98 -3.99 -7.84
CA GLU A 14 11.62 -3.57 -9.08
C GLU A 14 11.59 -4.66 -10.15
N GLN A 15 11.87 -5.92 -9.77
CA GLN A 15 11.80 -7.07 -10.67
C GLN A 15 10.39 -7.27 -11.24
N ALA A 16 9.36 -6.87 -10.51
CA ALA A 16 7.97 -6.90 -10.92
C ALA A 16 7.51 -5.66 -11.71
N GLY A 17 8.42 -4.72 -12.01
CA GLY A 17 8.11 -3.45 -12.63
C GLY A 17 7.39 -2.46 -11.70
N LEU A 18 7.44 -2.70 -10.39
CA LEU A 18 6.85 -1.85 -9.36
C LEU A 18 7.90 -0.96 -8.70
N TYR A 19 7.47 0.24 -8.34
CA TYR A 19 8.23 1.17 -7.54
C TYR A 19 8.00 0.90 -6.05
N TYR A 20 9.06 0.84 -5.23
CA TYR A 20 8.91 0.64 -3.78
C TYR A 20 8.50 1.94 -3.05
N SER A 21 7.22 2.32 -3.18
CA SER A 21 6.65 3.53 -2.56
C SER A 21 6.55 3.49 -1.03
N SER A 22 6.58 4.67 -0.40
CA SER A 22 6.41 4.83 1.05
C SER A 22 5.37 5.91 1.36
N ASN A 23 4.56 5.73 2.39
CA ASN A 23 3.59 6.75 2.82
C ASN A 23 4.22 8.01 3.46
N THR A 24 5.55 8.04 3.57
CA THR A 24 6.33 9.19 3.98
C THR A 24 6.80 10.05 2.79
N GLU A 25 6.63 9.56 1.56
CA GLU A 25 6.95 10.31 0.34
C GLU A 25 5.79 11.22 -0.05
N GLU A 26 6.01 12.12 -1.01
CA GLU A 26 4.94 12.95 -1.53
C GLU A 26 3.82 12.12 -2.17
N GLY A 27 2.58 12.44 -1.81
CA GLY A 27 1.39 11.75 -2.29
C GLY A 27 0.21 12.70 -2.46
N PHE A 28 -0.91 12.15 -2.90
CA PHE A 28 -2.19 12.82 -2.74
C PHE A 28 -2.73 12.59 -1.34
N THR A 29 -3.50 13.55 -0.86
CA THR A 29 -4.23 13.48 0.42
C THR A 29 -5.72 13.60 0.19
N ARG A 30 -6.50 13.14 1.17
CA ARG A 30 -7.97 13.29 1.17
C ARG A 30 -8.41 14.18 2.32
N GLU A 31 -9.22 15.17 2.00
CA GLU A 31 -9.98 15.97 2.97
C GLU A 31 -11.46 15.56 2.90
N ILE A 32 -12.12 15.55 4.05
CA ILE A 32 -13.56 15.27 4.17
C ILE A 32 -14.25 16.56 4.62
N LYS A 33 -15.20 17.03 3.80
CA LYS A 33 -16.05 18.19 4.10
C LYS A 33 -17.51 17.74 4.04
N GLY A 34 -18.08 17.42 5.20
CA GLY A 34 -19.41 16.81 5.29
C GLY A 34 -19.43 15.46 4.58
N GLU A 35 -20.29 15.31 3.58
CA GLU A 35 -20.39 14.11 2.74
C GLU A 35 -19.46 14.14 1.51
N THR A 36 -18.76 15.25 1.29
CA THR A 36 -17.91 15.42 0.11
C THR A 36 -16.46 15.04 0.41
N HIS A 37 -15.86 14.25 -0.48
CA HIS A 37 -14.44 13.94 -0.47
C HIS A 37 -13.71 14.81 -1.49
N SER A 38 -12.66 15.50 -1.06
CA SER A 38 -11.78 16.27 -1.95
C SER A 38 -10.36 15.72 -1.85
N PHE A 39 -9.69 15.64 -3.00
CA PHE A 39 -8.31 15.16 -3.08
C PHE A 39 -7.37 16.32 -3.39
N PHE A 40 -6.21 16.31 -2.75
CA PHE A 40 -5.20 17.35 -2.87
C PHE A 40 -3.85 16.74 -3.22
N ASP A 41 -3.03 17.45 -4.01
CA ASP A 41 -1.65 17.07 -4.28
C ASP A 41 -0.71 17.41 -3.10
N SER A 42 0.57 17.16 -3.29
CA SER A 42 1.61 17.42 -2.29
C SER A 42 1.78 18.90 -1.97
N ASP A 43 1.37 19.80 -2.87
CA ASP A 43 1.39 21.24 -2.65
C ASP A 43 0.10 21.74 -1.95
N GLY A 44 -0.85 20.84 -1.66
CA GLY A 44 -2.16 21.20 -1.13
C GLY A 44 -3.12 21.78 -2.17
N LYS A 45 -2.86 21.60 -3.47
CA LYS A 45 -3.76 22.06 -4.54
C LYS A 45 -4.79 20.97 -4.86
N PRO A 46 -6.04 21.33 -5.16
CA PRO A 46 -7.06 20.35 -5.54
C PRO A 46 -6.65 19.56 -6.80
N VAL A 47 -6.76 18.23 -6.72
CA VAL A 47 -6.52 17.33 -7.86
C VAL A 47 -7.64 17.50 -8.88
N LYS A 48 -7.31 18.02 -10.07
CA LYS A 48 -8.26 18.21 -11.19
C LYS A 48 -8.06 17.21 -12.33
N GLY A 49 -6.98 16.42 -12.28
CA GLY A 49 -6.64 15.45 -13.31
C GLY A 49 -7.67 14.32 -13.34
N LYS A 50 -8.42 14.19 -14.45
CA LYS A 50 -9.41 13.10 -14.63
C LYS A 50 -8.79 11.71 -14.50
N ARG A 51 -7.53 11.54 -14.92
CA ARG A 51 -6.81 10.27 -14.81
C ARG A 51 -6.53 9.90 -13.35
N ASP A 52 -6.07 10.86 -12.57
CA ASP A 52 -5.73 10.65 -11.16
C ASP A 52 -6.98 10.39 -10.32
N LEU A 53 -8.03 11.20 -10.51
CA LEU A 53 -9.31 11.01 -9.82
C LEU A 53 -9.91 9.63 -10.12
N LYS A 54 -9.94 9.22 -11.39
CA LYS A 54 -10.42 7.88 -11.78
C LYS A 54 -9.61 6.77 -11.10
N ARG A 55 -8.27 6.89 -11.07
CA ARG A 55 -7.41 5.91 -10.40
C ARG A 55 -7.69 5.84 -8.90
N ILE A 56 -7.87 6.99 -8.25
CA ILE A 56 -8.18 7.07 -6.82
C ILE A 56 -9.54 6.41 -6.52
N GLU A 57 -10.54 6.64 -7.36
CA GLU A 57 -11.85 5.99 -7.25
C GLU A 57 -11.76 4.45 -7.41
N GLU A 58 -10.97 3.98 -8.37
CA GLU A 58 -10.74 2.55 -8.62
C GLU A 58 -10.09 1.83 -7.44
N MET A 59 -9.30 2.53 -6.61
CA MET A 59 -8.73 1.96 -5.37
C MET A 59 -9.78 1.64 -4.31
N ARG A 60 -10.98 2.24 -4.40
CA ARG A 60 -12.08 2.06 -3.43
C ARG A 60 -11.63 2.31 -1.98
N ILE A 61 -10.90 3.39 -1.75
CA ILE A 61 -10.46 3.80 -0.41
C ILE A 61 -11.70 4.03 0.47
N PRO A 62 -11.92 3.26 1.55
CA PRO A 62 -13.12 3.37 2.35
C PRO A 62 -13.35 4.81 2.85
N PRO A 63 -14.60 5.31 2.81
CA PRO A 63 -14.91 6.70 3.16
C PRO A 63 -14.61 7.01 4.64
N ALA A 64 -14.67 6.00 5.51
CA ALA A 64 -14.39 6.13 6.93
C ALA A 64 -12.89 6.26 7.29
N TRP A 65 -11.97 6.12 6.32
CA TRP A 65 -10.54 6.28 6.62
C TRP A 65 -10.18 7.76 6.82
N THR A 66 -9.38 8.07 7.84
CA THR A 66 -8.77 9.38 8.06
C THR A 66 -7.27 9.35 7.73
N GLU A 67 -6.62 10.51 7.67
CA GLU A 67 -5.17 10.62 7.41
C GLU A 67 -4.74 9.82 6.17
N VAL A 68 -5.50 9.99 5.09
CA VAL A 68 -5.26 9.21 3.86
C VAL A 68 -4.09 9.79 3.09
N TRP A 69 -3.15 8.91 2.77
CA TRP A 69 -2.07 9.14 1.80
C TRP A 69 -2.28 8.21 0.61
N ILE A 70 -2.03 8.72 -0.60
CA ILE A 70 -2.19 7.99 -1.86
C ILE A 70 -0.94 8.22 -2.71
N CYS A 71 -0.33 7.15 -3.21
CA CYS A 71 0.83 7.25 -4.09
C CYS A 71 0.48 7.98 -5.39
N LYS A 72 1.36 8.88 -5.85
CA LYS A 72 1.21 9.57 -7.14
C LYS A 72 1.32 8.60 -8.32
N GLU A 73 2.23 7.63 -8.21
CA GLU A 73 2.57 6.72 -9.28
C GLU A 73 1.71 5.45 -9.28
N LYS A 74 1.19 5.09 -10.46
CA LYS A 74 0.34 3.90 -10.64
C LYS A 74 1.07 2.57 -10.34
N ASN A 75 2.38 2.56 -10.46
CA ASN A 75 3.22 1.37 -10.25
C ASN A 75 3.86 1.33 -8.85
N GLY A 76 3.49 2.24 -7.93
CA GLY A 76 3.88 2.13 -6.52
C GLY A 76 3.33 0.85 -5.88
N HIS A 77 4.17 0.06 -5.21
CA HIS A 77 3.75 -1.18 -4.57
C HIS A 77 2.71 -0.94 -3.47
N LEU A 78 2.86 0.15 -2.72
CA LEU A 78 1.88 0.70 -1.79
C LEU A 78 1.12 1.83 -2.49
N GLN A 79 -0.17 1.64 -2.71
CA GLN A 79 -1.02 2.60 -3.43
C GLN A 79 -1.71 3.59 -2.51
N ALA A 80 -2.13 3.16 -1.31
CA ALA A 80 -2.71 4.07 -0.33
C ALA A 80 -2.53 3.58 1.11
N THR A 81 -2.54 4.51 2.05
CA THR A 81 -2.68 4.24 3.48
C THR A 81 -3.73 5.14 4.09
N GLY A 82 -4.30 4.73 5.20
CA GLY A 82 -5.17 5.58 6.02
C GLY A 82 -5.42 4.94 7.38
N ILE A 83 -6.10 5.66 8.26
CA ILE A 83 -6.47 5.20 9.60
C ILE A 83 -7.95 4.83 9.59
N ASP A 84 -8.29 3.59 9.99
CA ASP A 84 -9.68 3.16 10.08
C ASP A 84 -10.39 3.67 11.34
N ALA A 85 -11.70 3.43 11.43
CA ALA A 85 -12.52 3.79 12.60
C ALA A 85 -12.05 3.15 13.92
N LYS A 86 -11.21 2.10 13.86
CA LYS A 86 -10.60 1.44 15.03
C LYS A 86 -9.19 1.95 15.32
N LYS A 87 -8.78 3.08 14.71
CA LYS A 87 -7.45 3.70 14.84
C LYS A 87 -6.29 2.80 14.39
N ARG A 88 -6.53 1.93 13.40
CA ARG A 88 -5.49 1.07 12.81
C ARG A 88 -5.11 1.60 11.45
N THR A 89 -3.81 1.62 11.15
CA THR A 89 -3.32 1.90 9.81
C THR A 89 -3.73 0.77 8.87
N GLN A 90 -4.43 1.13 7.81
CA GLN A 90 -4.83 0.25 6.73
C GLN A 90 -4.03 0.59 5.48
N TYR A 91 -3.85 -0.41 4.61
CA TYR A 91 -2.97 -0.34 3.45
C TYR A 91 -3.72 -0.88 2.23
N ILE A 92 -3.55 -0.22 1.09
CA ILE A 92 -3.95 -0.72 -0.23
C ILE A 92 -2.67 -0.91 -1.02
N TYR A 93 -2.42 -2.13 -1.46
CA TYR A 93 -1.25 -2.49 -2.27
C TYR A 93 -1.62 -2.65 -3.74
N HIS A 94 -0.62 -2.53 -4.60
CA HIS A 94 -0.75 -2.91 -6.00
C HIS A 94 -1.09 -4.41 -6.11
N PRO A 95 -1.98 -4.83 -7.02
CA PRO A 95 -2.36 -6.24 -7.17
C PRO A 95 -1.18 -7.17 -7.42
N ILE A 96 -0.24 -6.78 -8.31
CA ILE A 96 0.99 -7.54 -8.59
C ILE A 96 1.81 -7.74 -7.31
N TRP A 97 1.95 -6.71 -6.47
CA TRP A 97 2.67 -6.83 -5.20
C TRP A 97 2.02 -7.85 -4.27
N THR A 98 0.68 -7.79 -4.17
CA THR A 98 -0.08 -8.72 -3.34
C THR A 98 0.12 -10.17 -3.80
N GLN A 99 0.10 -10.41 -5.11
CA GLN A 99 0.35 -11.72 -5.70
C GLN A 99 1.75 -12.25 -5.34
N LEU A 100 2.81 -11.49 -5.62
CA LEU A 100 4.18 -11.89 -5.33
C LEU A 100 4.41 -12.22 -3.85
N ARG A 101 3.86 -11.38 -2.96
CA ARG A 101 3.98 -11.60 -1.51
C ARG A 101 3.20 -12.81 -1.03
N SER A 102 2.08 -13.14 -1.69
CA SER A 102 1.30 -14.32 -1.39
C SER A 102 2.03 -15.61 -1.80
N GLU A 103 2.65 -15.62 -2.99
CA GLU A 103 3.45 -16.73 -3.51
C GLU A 103 4.67 -16.99 -2.62
N ALA A 104 5.46 -15.94 -2.34
CA ALA A 104 6.63 -16.04 -1.47
C ALA A 104 6.29 -16.49 -0.03
N LYS A 105 5.08 -16.18 0.46
CA LYS A 105 4.60 -16.65 1.77
C LYS A 105 4.23 -18.13 1.71
N PHE A 106 3.58 -18.56 0.63
CA PHE A 106 3.17 -19.95 0.43
C PHE A 106 4.39 -20.88 0.39
N ASP A 107 5.44 -20.51 -0.33
CA ASP A 107 6.68 -21.29 -0.40
C ASP A 107 7.30 -21.55 0.98
N LYS A 108 7.32 -20.52 1.83
CA LYS A 108 7.86 -20.61 3.21
C LYS A 108 7.03 -21.51 4.12
N MET A 109 5.76 -21.72 3.82
CA MET A 109 4.87 -22.56 4.62
C MET A 109 5.31 -24.03 4.62
N SER A 110 5.88 -24.51 3.51
CA SER A 110 6.42 -25.86 3.41
C SER A 110 7.59 -26.09 4.37
N THR A 111 8.53 -25.14 4.41
CA THR A 111 9.68 -25.17 5.33
C THR A 111 9.23 -25.10 6.78
N PHE A 112 8.29 -24.21 7.11
CA PHE A 112 7.72 -24.13 8.46
C PHE A 112 7.06 -25.45 8.89
N GLY A 113 6.31 -26.10 7.99
CA GLY A 113 5.72 -27.43 8.21
C GLY A 113 6.73 -28.49 8.61
N ARG A 114 7.94 -28.47 8.02
CA ARG A 114 9.02 -29.39 8.38
C ARG A 114 9.65 -29.08 9.74
N THR A 115 9.63 -27.83 10.18
CA THR A 115 10.21 -27.39 11.46
C THR A 115 9.24 -27.53 12.64
N LEU A 116 7.93 -27.60 12.38
CA LEU A 116 6.87 -27.69 13.37
C LEU A 116 7.08 -28.75 14.48
N PRO A 117 7.54 -29.99 14.20
CA PRO A 117 7.80 -30.98 15.24
C PRO A 117 8.80 -30.50 16.31
N LYS A 118 9.88 -29.83 15.88
CA LYS A 118 10.94 -29.32 16.77
C LYS A 118 10.50 -28.16 17.66
N ILE A 119 9.39 -27.49 17.32
CA ILE A 119 8.85 -26.36 18.09
C ILE A 119 7.88 -26.86 19.18
N ARG A 120 7.35 -28.08 19.04
CA ARG A 120 6.33 -28.65 19.92
C ARG A 120 6.91 -29.46 21.08
N GLU A 121 8.23 -29.65 21.11
CA GLU A 121 9.01 -30.19 22.23
C GLU A 121 9.43 -29.05 23.17
#